data_AF-A0A3D5X964-F1
#
_entry.id   AF-A0A3D5X964-F1
#
_cell.length_a   1.000
_cell.length_b   1.000
_cell.length_c   1.000
_cell.angle_alpha   90.00
_cell.angle_beta   90.00
_cell.angle_gamma   90.00
#
_symmetry.space_group_name_H-M   'P 1'
#
loop_
_entity.id
_entity.type
_entity.pdbx_description
1 polymer ?
#
loop_
_entity_poly.entity_id
_entity_poly.type
_entity_poly.pdbx_seq_one_letter_code
_entity_poly.pdbx_strand_id
1 'polypeptide(L)'
;IIDIEHNGPTKILEYDNPECLILRGKEKFEPNWQCIILQSEINAGKELRYCTFTPQREDRIIAWSDGITQSGLGSKEYPLGWELKRAQDFALLVVKNEHKVSARKLSTKLVNMAYVNDNYHPKDDISAATVYFREPRKLLITTGPPFDKENDAKLVNEFKNFKGKKVICGATTGDIISRELNVEIEDSFEFTDPDLPPISHMKGADLVTEGILTLGKATEILSKHTENSTL
;
A
#
# COMPACT_ATOMS: atom_id res chain seq x y z
N ILE A 1 16.08 2.05 -13.68
CA ILE A 1 16.63 1.58 -12.39
C ILE A 1 16.24 2.58 -11.31
N ILE A 2 15.73 2.10 -10.17
CA ILE A 2 15.49 2.90 -8.97
C ILE A 2 16.34 2.28 -7.86
N ASP A 3 17.41 2.97 -7.47
CA ASP A 3 18.34 2.54 -6.42
C ASP A 3 18.08 3.34 -5.15
N ILE A 4 17.79 2.63 -4.05
CA ILE A 4 17.34 3.22 -2.78
C ILE A 4 18.31 2.79 -1.69
N GLU A 5 19.15 3.73 -1.26
CA GLU A 5 20.09 3.49 -0.16
C GLU A 5 19.36 3.52 1.19
N HIS A 6 19.76 2.64 2.12
CA HIS A 6 19.20 2.64 3.47
C HIS A 6 19.54 3.94 4.21
N ASN A 7 18.53 4.74 4.55
CA ASN A 7 18.67 6.10 5.13
C ASN A 7 19.51 7.07 4.27
N GLY A 8 19.60 6.81 2.97
CA GLY A 8 20.40 7.59 2.03
C GLY A 8 19.58 8.22 0.91
N PRO A 9 20.25 8.81 -0.08
CA PRO A 9 19.60 9.29 -1.28
C PRO A 9 18.99 8.15 -2.10
N THR A 10 17.96 8.48 -2.87
CA THR A 10 17.44 7.65 -3.94
C THR A 10 17.99 8.15 -5.28
N LYS A 11 18.48 7.23 -6.10
CA LYS A 11 18.99 7.49 -7.44
C LYS A 11 18.04 6.84 -8.45
N ILE A 12 17.64 7.60 -9.46
CA ILE A 12 16.84 7.08 -10.56
C ILE A 12 17.64 7.24 -11.84
N LEU A 13 17.64 6.20 -12.66
CA LEU A 13 18.25 6.17 -13.98
C LEU A 13 17.27 5.55 -14.97
N GLU A 14 16.96 6.29 -16.01
CA GLU A 14 16.00 5.96 -17.06
C GLU A 14 16.71 5.90 -18.41
N TYR A 15 16.34 4.92 -19.20
CA TYR A 15 16.93 4.64 -20.50
C TYR A 15 15.87 4.02 -21.38
N ASP A 16 15.44 4.77 -22.40
CA ASP A 16 14.48 4.29 -23.40
C ASP A 16 13.13 3.83 -22.80
N ASN A 17 12.74 4.39 -21.65
CA ASN A 17 11.47 4.13 -20.97
C ASN A 17 10.69 5.44 -20.77
N PRO A 18 9.35 5.41 -20.65
CA PRO A 18 8.60 6.59 -20.28
C PRO A 18 9.05 7.10 -18.90
N GLU A 19 9.10 8.43 -18.76
CA GLU A 19 9.52 9.07 -17.52
C GLU A 19 8.62 8.66 -16.34
N CYS A 20 9.25 8.31 -15.23
CA CYS A 20 8.60 8.00 -13.98
C CYS A 20 8.01 9.26 -13.34
N LEU A 21 6.97 9.08 -12.54
CA LEU A 21 6.40 10.15 -11.74
C LEU A 21 6.92 10.07 -10.31
N ILE A 22 7.46 11.18 -9.83
CA ILE A 22 7.78 11.34 -8.41
C ILE A 22 6.75 12.27 -7.77
N LEU A 23 6.17 11.82 -6.67
CA LEU A 23 5.26 12.62 -5.86
C LEU A 23 5.90 12.92 -4.51
N ARG A 24 5.71 14.16 -4.06
CA ARG A 24 5.96 14.57 -2.67
C ARG A 24 4.64 14.77 -1.95
N GLY A 25 4.23 13.76 -1.19
CA GLY A 25 2.90 13.71 -0.60
C GLY A 25 1.80 13.68 -1.67
N LYS A 26 1.18 14.83 -1.93
CA LYS A 26 0.05 14.98 -2.86
C LYS A 26 0.39 15.79 -4.11
N GLU A 27 1.62 16.26 -4.27
CA GLU A 27 2.03 17.09 -5.39
C GLU A 27 3.12 16.41 -6.21
N LYS A 28 3.21 16.76 -7.50
CA LYS A 28 4.33 16.33 -8.35
C LYS A 28 5.62 16.95 -7.80
N PHE A 29 6.68 16.15 -7.74
CA PHE A 29 8.00 16.58 -7.34
C PHE A 29 8.95 16.39 -8.51
N GLU A 30 9.49 17.51 -9.00
CA GLU A 30 10.50 17.50 -10.05
C GLU A 30 11.88 17.50 -9.41
N PRO A 31 12.62 16.37 -9.43
CA PRO A 31 14.02 16.40 -9.06
C PRO A 31 14.80 17.12 -10.17
N ASN A 32 16.01 17.57 -9.86
CA ASN A 32 16.91 18.16 -10.85
C ASN A 32 17.42 17.07 -11.81
N TRP A 33 16.59 16.69 -12.79
CA TRP A 33 16.93 15.71 -13.81
C TRP A 33 18.13 16.15 -14.63
N GLN A 34 19.03 15.21 -14.88
CA GLN A 34 20.19 15.37 -15.75
C GLN A 34 20.03 14.40 -16.92
N CYS A 35 20.43 14.83 -18.12
CA CYS A 35 20.39 14.00 -19.33
C CYS A 35 21.80 13.89 -19.89
N ILE A 36 22.23 12.67 -20.20
CA ILE A 36 23.48 12.37 -20.88
C ILE A 36 23.14 11.67 -22.19
N ILE A 37 23.71 12.16 -23.29
CA ILE A 37 23.66 11.46 -24.58
C ILE A 37 24.81 10.46 -24.63
N LEU A 38 24.49 9.18 -24.79
CA LEU A 38 25.50 8.14 -24.90
C LEU A 38 26.27 8.27 -26.22
N GLN A 39 27.59 8.06 -26.15
CA GLN A 39 28.51 8.16 -27.28
C GLN A 39 29.21 6.83 -27.61
N SER A 40 28.73 5.71 -27.05
CA SER A 40 29.33 4.39 -27.31
C SER A 40 28.98 3.87 -28.71
N GLU A 41 29.80 2.97 -29.25
CA GLU A 41 29.58 2.39 -30.59
C GLU A 41 28.20 1.74 -30.76
N ILE A 42 27.62 1.19 -29.69
CA ILE A 42 26.36 0.44 -29.70
C ILE A 42 25.15 1.32 -29.36
N ASN A 43 25.32 2.36 -28.53
CA ASN A 43 24.21 3.16 -28.00
C ASN A 43 24.33 4.66 -28.34
N ALA A 44 25.12 5.01 -29.37
CA ALA A 44 25.31 6.38 -29.80
C ALA A 44 23.96 7.09 -30.06
N GLY A 45 23.78 8.26 -29.45
CA GLY A 45 22.58 9.08 -29.63
C GLY A 45 21.42 8.75 -28.69
N LYS A 46 21.52 7.70 -27.85
CA LYS A 46 20.48 7.39 -26.87
C LYS A 46 20.59 8.28 -25.64
N GLU A 47 19.43 8.68 -25.12
CA GLU A 47 19.31 9.54 -23.93
C GLU A 47 19.27 8.70 -22.67
N LEU A 48 20.14 9.06 -21.72
CA LEU A 48 20.15 8.53 -20.37
C LEU A 48 19.75 9.65 -19.41
N ARG A 49 18.57 9.52 -18.80
CA ARG A 49 18.10 10.48 -17.80
C ARG A 49 18.40 9.95 -16.41
N TYR A 50 18.90 10.80 -15.53
CA TYR A 50 19.12 10.41 -14.14
C TYR A 50 18.89 11.56 -13.18
N CYS A 51 18.55 11.22 -11.94
CA CYS A 51 18.42 12.19 -10.87
C CYS A 51 18.82 11.54 -9.54
N THR A 52 19.17 12.37 -8.57
CA THR A 52 19.39 11.96 -7.18
C THR A 52 18.61 12.90 -6.27
N PHE A 53 17.88 12.34 -5.31
CA PHE A 53 17.16 13.13 -4.31
C PHE A 53 17.06 12.39 -2.97
N THR A 54 16.89 13.12 -1.88
CA THR A 54 16.60 12.53 -0.57
C THR A 54 15.09 12.29 -0.45
N PRO A 55 14.64 11.03 -0.30
CA PRO A 55 13.22 10.73 -0.16
C PRO A 55 12.68 11.27 1.17
N GLN A 56 11.43 11.72 1.16
CA GLN A 56 10.70 12.17 2.34
C GLN A 56 9.55 11.20 2.66
N ARG A 57 9.04 11.27 3.90
CA ARG A 57 7.83 10.54 4.27
C ARG A 57 6.69 10.99 3.36
N GLU A 58 5.93 10.02 2.86
CA GLU A 58 4.87 10.18 1.87
C GLU A 58 5.30 10.42 0.42
N ASP A 59 6.60 10.36 0.13
CA ASP A 59 7.07 10.35 -1.26
C ASP A 59 6.68 9.04 -1.95
N ARG A 60 6.37 9.13 -3.24
CA ARG A 60 6.10 7.97 -4.10
C ARG A 60 6.88 8.11 -5.40
N ILE A 61 7.48 7.01 -5.84
CA ILE A 61 8.06 6.90 -7.19
C ILE A 61 7.21 5.90 -7.95
N ILE A 62 6.71 6.29 -9.11
CA ILE A 62 5.82 5.49 -9.92
C ILE A 62 6.47 5.33 -11.29
N ALA A 63 6.87 4.11 -11.61
CA ALA A 63 7.43 3.72 -12.89
C ALA A 63 6.43 2.86 -13.65
N TRP A 64 6.48 2.93 -14.97
CA TRP A 64 5.55 2.22 -15.86
C TRP A 64 6.21 1.88 -17.19
N SER A 65 5.70 0.84 -17.86
CA SER A 65 6.04 0.55 -19.26
C SER A 65 5.32 1.53 -20.20
N ASP A 66 5.76 1.54 -21.45
CA ASP A 66 5.07 2.22 -22.53
C ASP A 66 3.66 1.68 -22.77
N GLY A 67 3.39 0.40 -22.50
CA GLY A 67 2.04 -0.17 -22.49
C GLY A 67 1.02 0.61 -21.64
N ILE A 68 1.46 1.33 -20.60
CA ILE A 68 0.61 2.30 -19.89
C ILE A 68 0.38 3.55 -20.75
N THR A 69 1.45 4.24 -21.15
CA THR A 69 1.38 5.53 -21.86
C THR A 69 0.80 5.42 -23.28
N GLN A 70 0.90 4.26 -23.92
CA GLN A 70 0.39 3.98 -25.25
C GLN A 70 -0.98 3.28 -25.23
N SER A 71 -1.52 2.95 -24.06
CA SER A 71 -2.84 2.33 -23.97
C SER A 71 -3.92 3.16 -24.70
N GLY A 72 -4.80 2.47 -25.41
CA GLY A 72 -5.83 3.08 -26.25
C GLY A 72 -5.32 3.63 -27.58
N LEU A 73 -4.05 3.46 -27.96
CA LEU A 73 -3.49 3.98 -29.22
C LEU A 73 -4.34 3.57 -30.44
N GLY A 74 -4.64 4.56 -31.29
CA GLY A 74 -5.47 4.41 -32.47
C GLY A 74 -6.98 4.34 -32.19
N SER A 75 -7.41 4.45 -30.93
CA SER A 75 -8.84 4.58 -30.59
C SER A 75 -9.36 6.00 -30.84
N LYS A 76 -10.68 6.16 -30.85
CA LYS A 76 -11.33 7.47 -30.98
C LYS A 76 -11.04 8.40 -29.79
N GLU A 77 -10.94 7.84 -28.58
CA GLU A 77 -10.69 8.60 -27.35
C GLU A 77 -9.21 8.91 -27.13
N TYR A 78 -8.33 8.01 -27.57
CA TYR A 78 -6.88 8.10 -27.43
C TYR A 78 -6.15 7.87 -28.76
N PRO A 79 -6.31 8.75 -29.77
CA PRO A 79 -5.68 8.55 -31.09
C PRO A 79 -4.15 8.39 -31.02
N LEU A 80 -3.50 9.06 -30.05
CA LEU A 80 -2.06 9.04 -29.78
C LEU A 80 -1.68 8.21 -28.54
N GLY A 81 -2.59 7.38 -28.04
CA GLY A 81 -2.43 6.67 -26.76
C GLY A 81 -2.86 7.51 -25.56
N TRP A 82 -2.69 6.96 -24.36
CA TRP A 82 -3.09 7.62 -23.12
C TRP A 82 -2.23 8.85 -22.80
N GLU A 83 -0.99 8.86 -23.29
CA GLU A 83 0.02 9.91 -23.11
C GLU A 83 0.55 9.97 -21.67
N LEU A 84 1.84 10.28 -21.53
CA LEU A 84 2.51 10.37 -20.23
C LEU A 84 1.79 11.34 -19.26
N LYS A 85 1.37 12.51 -19.76
CA LYS A 85 0.73 13.53 -18.93
C LYS A 85 -0.58 13.03 -18.30
N ARG A 86 -1.44 12.33 -19.05
CA ARG A 86 -2.72 11.83 -18.50
C ARG A 86 -2.50 10.70 -17.50
N ALA A 87 -1.54 9.81 -17.76
CA ALA A 87 -1.16 8.78 -16.81
C ALA A 87 -0.67 9.40 -15.48
N GLN A 88 0.17 10.43 -15.55
CA GLN A 88 0.63 11.16 -14.37
C GLN A 88 -0.51 11.87 -13.63
N ASP A 89 -1.42 12.53 -14.37
CA ASP A 89 -2.54 13.25 -13.77
C ASP A 89 -3.55 12.30 -13.11
N PHE A 90 -3.76 11.12 -13.70
CA PHE A 90 -4.54 10.05 -13.09
C PHE A 90 -3.91 9.53 -11.79
N ALA A 91 -2.60 9.24 -11.80
CA ALA A 91 -1.90 8.82 -10.58
C ALA A 91 -2.01 9.88 -9.46
N LEU A 92 -1.83 11.16 -9.81
CA LEU A 92 -1.98 12.29 -8.90
C LEU A 92 -3.39 12.37 -8.32
N LEU A 93 -4.42 12.21 -9.16
CA LEU A 93 -5.82 12.20 -8.75
C LEU A 93 -6.10 11.07 -7.74
N VAL A 94 -5.62 9.86 -8.02
CA VAL A 94 -5.77 8.71 -7.12
C VAL A 94 -5.13 9.00 -5.76
N VAL A 95 -3.92 9.55 -5.73
CA VAL A 95 -3.22 9.89 -4.46
C VAL A 95 -3.88 11.06 -3.74
N LYS A 96 -4.43 12.05 -4.45
CA LYS A 96 -5.18 13.17 -3.85
C LYS A 96 -6.46 12.69 -3.17
N ASN A 97 -7.19 11.77 -3.81
CA ASN A 97 -8.44 11.20 -3.29
C ASN A 97 -8.20 10.17 -2.17
N GLU A 98 -7.23 9.27 -2.34
CA GLU A 98 -6.89 8.21 -1.39
C GLU A 98 -5.44 8.38 -0.92
N HIS A 99 -5.19 9.34 -0.01
CA HIS A 99 -3.83 9.70 0.43
C HIS A 99 -3.01 8.53 0.99
N LYS A 100 -3.69 7.53 1.56
CA LYS A 100 -3.08 6.32 2.12
C LYS A 100 -3.15 5.11 1.17
N VAL A 101 -3.41 5.32 -0.12
CA VAL A 101 -3.40 4.25 -1.13
C VAL A 101 -2.05 3.51 -1.06
N SER A 102 -2.12 2.18 -1.03
CA SER A 102 -0.92 1.35 -1.01
C SER A 102 -0.22 1.39 -2.36
N ALA A 103 1.09 1.13 -2.38
CA ALA A 103 1.88 1.03 -3.62
C ALA A 103 1.24 0.04 -4.60
N ARG A 104 0.85 -1.14 -4.10
CA ARG A 104 0.15 -2.17 -4.88
C ARG A 104 -1.15 -1.64 -5.48
N LYS A 105 -2.05 -1.06 -4.67
CA LYS A 105 -3.35 -0.57 -5.14
C LYS A 105 -3.20 0.57 -6.15
N LEU A 106 -2.20 1.43 -6.01
CA LEU A 106 -1.90 2.49 -6.98
C LEU A 106 -1.43 1.90 -8.32
N SER A 107 -0.47 0.97 -8.29
CA SER A 107 -0.02 0.23 -9.48
C SER A 107 -1.17 -0.50 -10.17
N THR A 108 -2.01 -1.23 -9.42
CA THR A 108 -3.20 -1.91 -9.99
C THR A 108 -4.13 -0.91 -10.67
N LYS A 109 -4.44 0.22 -10.02
CA LYS A 109 -5.32 1.24 -10.61
C LYS A 109 -4.77 1.77 -11.93
N LEU A 110 -3.46 1.96 -12.05
CA LEU A 110 -2.80 2.37 -13.30
C LEU A 110 -2.94 1.32 -14.39
N VAL A 111 -2.64 0.06 -14.09
CA VAL A 111 -2.77 -1.07 -15.02
C VAL A 111 -4.22 -1.23 -15.47
N ASN A 112 -5.18 -1.19 -14.53
CA ASN A 112 -6.60 -1.32 -14.84
C ASN A 112 -7.10 -0.18 -15.73
N MET A 113 -6.64 1.06 -15.52
CA MET A 113 -7.01 2.17 -16.40
C MET A 113 -6.47 1.98 -17.82
N ALA A 114 -5.22 1.55 -17.96
CA ALA A 114 -4.66 1.25 -19.28
C ALA A 114 -5.41 0.09 -19.96
N TYR A 115 -5.78 -0.95 -19.21
CA TYR A 115 -6.61 -2.05 -19.69
C TYR A 115 -7.99 -1.58 -20.18
N VAL A 116 -8.60 -0.62 -19.46
CA VAL A 116 -9.86 0.03 -19.88
C VAL A 116 -9.66 0.85 -21.16
N ASN A 117 -8.58 1.62 -21.27
CA ASN A 117 -8.27 2.40 -22.48
C ASN A 117 -8.13 1.50 -23.72
N ASP A 118 -7.66 0.27 -23.53
CA ASP A 118 -7.56 -0.78 -24.54
C ASP A 118 -8.86 -1.57 -24.77
N ASN A 119 -10.00 -1.10 -24.26
CA ASN A 119 -11.30 -1.79 -24.34
C ASN A 119 -11.23 -3.23 -23.80
N TYR A 120 -10.51 -3.45 -22.71
CA TYR A 120 -10.33 -4.75 -22.06
C TYR A 120 -9.60 -5.79 -22.92
N HIS A 121 -8.87 -5.36 -23.95
CA HIS A 121 -8.04 -6.22 -24.81
C HIS A 121 -6.65 -5.59 -24.93
N PRO A 122 -5.69 -5.93 -24.04
CA PRO A 122 -4.40 -5.27 -23.99
C PRO A 122 -3.69 -5.51 -25.32
N LYS A 123 -3.14 -4.45 -25.91
CA LYS A 123 -2.40 -4.55 -27.17
C LYS A 123 -0.91 -4.79 -26.98
N ASP A 124 -0.44 -4.63 -25.74
CA ASP A 124 0.93 -4.82 -25.28
C ASP A 124 0.97 -5.18 -23.78
N ASP A 125 2.14 -5.51 -23.26
CA ASP A 125 2.36 -5.76 -21.84
C ASP A 125 2.22 -4.47 -21.01
N ILE A 126 1.24 -4.46 -20.11
CA ILE A 126 0.95 -3.31 -19.23
C ILE A 126 1.58 -3.53 -17.87
N SER A 127 2.63 -2.77 -17.55
CA SER A 127 3.36 -2.87 -16.28
C SER A 127 3.43 -1.54 -15.54
N ALA A 128 3.19 -1.56 -14.23
CA ALA A 128 3.38 -0.41 -13.35
C ALA A 128 3.94 -0.82 -11.98
N ALA A 129 4.97 -0.11 -11.51
CA ALA A 129 5.63 -0.33 -10.24
C ALA A 129 5.60 0.95 -9.41
N THR A 130 5.21 0.84 -8.13
CA THR A 130 5.18 1.98 -7.20
C THR A 130 6.09 1.67 -6.02
N VAL A 131 7.00 2.60 -5.73
CA VAL A 131 7.71 2.67 -4.45
C VAL A 131 7.01 3.71 -3.59
N TYR A 132 6.72 3.39 -2.33
CA TYR A 132 6.05 4.30 -1.41
C TYR A 132 6.83 4.40 -0.10
N PHE A 133 7.44 5.56 0.11
CA PHE A 133 8.18 5.89 1.32
C PHE A 133 7.19 6.24 2.43
N ARG A 134 6.88 5.26 3.28
CA ARG A 134 5.86 5.40 4.31
C ARG A 134 6.35 4.91 5.66
N GLU A 135 5.66 5.36 6.70
CA GLU A 135 5.74 4.66 7.98
C GLU A 135 5.07 3.28 7.87
N PRO A 136 5.75 2.21 8.30
CA PRO A 136 5.16 0.88 8.34
C PRO A 136 3.89 0.88 9.19
N ARG A 137 2.80 0.36 8.62
CA ARG A 137 1.56 0.12 9.39
C ARG A 137 1.75 -1.14 10.21
N LYS A 138 1.92 -0.97 11.51
CA LYS A 138 2.10 -2.07 12.46
C LYS A 138 0.75 -2.45 13.06
N LEU A 139 0.45 -3.75 13.06
CA LEU A 139 -0.72 -4.35 13.68
C LEU A 139 -0.25 -5.48 14.59
N LEU A 140 -0.71 -5.49 15.84
CA LEU A 140 -0.56 -6.59 16.76
C LEU A 140 -1.92 -7.25 16.93
N ILE A 141 -2.00 -8.54 16.63
CA ILE A 141 -3.17 -9.36 16.93
C ILE A 141 -2.77 -10.28 18.09
N THR A 142 -3.43 -10.10 19.22
CA THR A 142 -3.23 -10.91 20.41
C THR A 142 -4.36 -11.92 20.52
N THR A 143 -4.05 -13.19 20.36
CA THR A 143 -5.03 -14.29 20.33
C THR A 143 -4.46 -15.51 21.04
N GLY A 144 -5.34 -16.28 21.67
CA GLY A 144 -4.97 -17.41 22.51
C GLY A 144 -4.29 -16.97 23.82
N PRO A 145 -4.83 -17.34 24.99
CA PRO A 145 -4.14 -17.07 26.25
C PRO A 145 -2.83 -17.88 26.33
N PRO A 146 -1.81 -17.41 27.07
CA PRO A 146 -0.63 -18.21 27.36
C PRO A 146 -1.02 -19.50 28.08
N PHE A 147 -0.29 -20.59 27.82
CA PHE A 147 -0.51 -21.86 28.52
C PHE A 147 -0.16 -21.75 30.01
N ASP A 148 1.02 -21.19 30.31
CA ASP A 148 1.46 -20.94 31.68
C ASP A 148 1.13 -19.51 32.11
N LYS A 149 0.45 -19.37 33.26
CA LYS A 149 0.05 -18.06 33.83
C LYS A 149 1.22 -17.10 34.06
N GLU A 150 2.43 -17.62 34.30
CA GLU A 150 3.63 -16.79 34.49
C GLU A 150 3.97 -15.97 33.23
N ASN A 151 3.48 -16.38 32.06
CA ASN A 151 3.66 -15.65 30.80
C ASN A 151 2.61 -14.54 30.57
N ASP A 152 1.59 -14.41 31.42
CA ASP A 152 0.55 -13.38 31.29
C ASP A 152 1.18 -11.97 31.32
N ALA A 153 2.09 -11.73 32.26
CA ALA A 153 2.80 -10.45 32.38
C ALA A 153 3.63 -10.12 31.13
N LYS A 154 4.22 -11.15 30.49
CA LYS A 154 5.00 -10.99 29.26
C LYS A 154 4.10 -10.59 28.09
N LEU A 155 2.96 -11.27 27.92
CA LEU A 155 1.96 -10.96 26.90
C LEU A 155 1.51 -9.49 27.01
N VAL A 156 1.19 -9.07 28.22
CA VAL A 156 0.69 -7.73 28.52
C VAL A 156 1.75 -6.67 28.28
N ASN A 157 3.01 -6.96 28.60
CA ASN A 157 4.10 -6.03 28.34
C ASN A 157 4.32 -5.80 26.84
N GLU A 158 4.26 -6.86 26.01
CA GLU A 158 4.31 -6.75 24.55
C GLU A 158 3.11 -5.92 24.03
N PHE A 159 1.90 -6.23 24.48
CA PHE A 159 0.69 -5.50 24.10
C PHE A 159 0.75 -4.01 24.48
N LYS A 160 1.19 -3.69 25.69
CA LYS A 160 1.28 -2.31 26.19
C LYS A 160 2.31 -1.49 25.41
N ASN A 161 3.47 -2.07 25.13
CA ASN A 161 4.60 -1.36 24.49
C ASN A 161 4.53 -1.32 22.96
N PHE A 162 3.63 -2.08 22.34
CA PHE A 162 3.48 -2.11 20.89
C PHE A 162 3.02 -0.76 20.32
N LYS A 163 3.84 -0.19 19.43
CA LYS A 163 3.57 1.06 18.73
C LYS A 163 2.89 0.78 17.38
N GLY A 164 1.56 0.65 17.42
CA GLY A 164 0.73 0.38 16.25
C GLY A 164 -0.71 0.12 16.64
N LYS A 165 -1.49 -0.42 15.70
CA LYS A 165 -2.85 -0.89 15.97
C LYS A 165 -2.82 -2.17 16.77
N LYS A 166 -3.69 -2.30 17.77
CA LYS A 166 -3.73 -3.44 18.70
C LYS A 166 -5.10 -4.07 18.72
N VAL A 167 -5.17 -5.36 18.43
CA VAL A 167 -6.40 -6.15 18.38
C VAL A 167 -6.29 -7.27 19.39
N ILE A 168 -7.33 -7.44 20.20
CA ILE A 168 -7.47 -8.58 21.10
C ILE A 168 -8.55 -9.49 20.54
N CYS A 169 -8.22 -10.76 20.32
CA CYS A 169 -9.16 -11.77 19.85
C CYS A 169 -9.30 -12.87 20.91
N GLY A 170 -10.49 -12.97 21.50
CA GLY A 170 -10.87 -14.00 22.46
C GLY A 170 -11.08 -13.48 23.87
N ALA A 171 -12.15 -13.94 24.50
CA ALA A 171 -12.58 -13.50 25.84
C ALA A 171 -11.49 -13.73 26.89
N THR A 172 -10.96 -14.95 27.00
CA THR A 172 -9.92 -15.26 27.99
C THR A 172 -8.64 -14.44 27.80
N THR A 173 -8.26 -14.18 26.54
CA THR A 173 -7.13 -13.31 26.23
C THR A 173 -7.40 -11.88 26.69
N GLY A 174 -8.62 -11.38 26.44
CA GLY A 174 -9.09 -10.09 26.93
C GLY A 174 -9.06 -10.00 28.45
N ASP A 175 -9.60 -11.00 29.15
CA ASP A 175 -9.64 -11.03 30.61
C ASP A 175 -8.25 -10.98 31.24
N ILE A 176 -7.28 -11.69 30.67
CA ILE A 176 -5.88 -11.64 31.12
C ILE A 176 -5.32 -10.22 30.96
N ILE A 177 -5.50 -9.60 29.79
CA ILE A 177 -4.97 -8.26 29.53
C ILE A 177 -5.67 -7.22 30.40
N SER A 178 -6.99 -7.34 30.58
CA SER A 178 -7.83 -6.53 31.46
C SER A 178 -7.35 -6.58 32.91
N ARG A 179 -7.18 -7.80 33.44
CA ARG A 179 -6.71 -8.05 34.81
C ARG A 179 -5.33 -7.45 35.05
N GLU A 180 -4.37 -7.72 34.18
CA GLU A 180 -2.97 -7.30 34.36
C GLU A 180 -2.78 -5.79 34.16
N LEU A 181 -3.60 -5.15 33.31
CA LEU A 181 -3.58 -3.70 33.13
C LEU A 181 -4.48 -2.94 34.09
N ASN A 182 -5.34 -3.64 34.84
CA ASN A 182 -6.41 -3.05 35.64
C ASN A 182 -7.27 -2.08 34.81
N VAL A 183 -7.73 -2.56 33.66
CA VAL A 183 -8.56 -1.81 32.70
C VAL A 183 -9.76 -2.65 32.31
N GLU A 184 -10.95 -2.14 32.55
CA GLU A 184 -12.20 -2.86 32.28
C GLU A 184 -12.47 -3.05 30.78
N ILE A 185 -13.18 -4.13 30.47
CA ILE A 185 -13.73 -4.44 29.14
C ILE A 185 -15.23 -4.17 29.20
N GLU A 186 -15.73 -3.40 28.24
CA GLU A 186 -17.15 -3.10 28.07
C GLU A 186 -17.66 -3.81 26.82
N ASP A 187 -18.59 -4.74 26.99
CA ASP A 187 -19.18 -5.45 25.85
C ASP A 187 -20.18 -4.55 25.11
N SER A 188 -20.09 -4.55 23.78
CA SER A 188 -21.13 -3.95 22.95
C SER A 188 -22.34 -4.88 22.87
N PHE A 189 -23.52 -4.29 22.73
CA PHE A 189 -24.76 -5.01 22.39
C PHE A 189 -25.15 -4.82 20.92
N GLU A 190 -24.30 -4.13 20.15
CA GLU A 190 -24.51 -3.89 18.72
C GLU A 190 -23.94 -5.04 17.89
N PHE A 191 -24.82 -5.77 17.20
CA PHE A 191 -24.46 -6.83 16.28
C PHE A 191 -24.30 -6.25 14.87
N THR A 192 -23.07 -5.94 14.49
CA THR A 192 -22.75 -5.45 13.14
C THR A 192 -22.66 -6.58 12.11
N ASP A 193 -22.42 -7.80 12.57
CA ASP A 193 -22.31 -9.00 11.74
C ASP A 193 -23.20 -10.10 12.34
N PRO A 194 -24.16 -10.65 11.59
CA PRO A 194 -25.10 -11.65 12.13
C PRO A 194 -24.44 -12.99 12.47
N ASP A 195 -23.25 -13.29 11.93
CA ASP A 195 -22.56 -14.56 12.15
C ASP A 195 -21.53 -14.48 13.29
N LEU A 196 -21.28 -13.29 13.83
CA LEU A 196 -20.28 -13.06 14.88
C LEU A 196 -20.91 -12.45 16.14
N PRO A 197 -20.37 -12.77 17.33
CA PRO A 197 -20.69 -12.01 18.54
C PRO A 197 -20.34 -10.53 18.39
N PRO A 198 -20.96 -9.64 19.19
CA PRO A 198 -20.63 -8.23 19.17
C PRO A 198 -19.19 -8.02 19.65
N ILE A 199 -18.61 -6.90 19.25
CA ILE A 199 -17.28 -6.50 19.72
C ILE A 199 -17.34 -6.04 21.18
N SER A 200 -16.17 -5.96 21.81
CA SER A 200 -16.02 -5.29 23.10
C SER A 200 -15.07 -4.09 22.96
N HIS A 201 -15.10 -3.22 23.96
CA HIS A 201 -14.26 -2.05 24.05
C HIS A 201 -13.34 -2.15 25.26
N MET A 202 -12.07 -1.80 25.07
CA MET A 202 -11.09 -1.77 26.14
C MET A 202 -10.09 -0.64 25.87
N LYS A 203 -9.83 0.19 26.89
CA LYS A 203 -8.86 1.28 26.75
C LYS A 203 -7.48 0.72 26.40
N GLY A 204 -6.93 1.18 25.28
CA GLY A 204 -5.60 0.78 24.79
C GLY A 204 -5.62 -0.37 23.78
N ALA A 205 -6.78 -0.98 23.50
CA ALA A 205 -7.02 -1.79 22.31
C ALA A 205 -7.74 -0.94 21.25
N ASP A 206 -7.47 -1.18 19.97
CA ASP A 206 -8.22 -0.59 18.86
C ASP A 206 -9.46 -1.43 18.50
N LEU A 207 -9.45 -2.72 18.85
CA LEU A 207 -10.54 -3.65 18.61
C LEU A 207 -10.44 -4.83 19.58
N VAL A 208 -11.55 -5.21 20.21
CA VAL A 208 -11.67 -6.45 20.99
C VAL A 208 -12.79 -7.28 20.38
N THR A 209 -12.50 -8.52 20.00
CA THR A 209 -13.44 -9.41 19.31
C THR A 209 -13.47 -10.79 19.96
N GLU A 210 -14.41 -11.62 19.50
CA GLU A 210 -14.29 -13.07 19.66
C GLU A 210 -12.96 -13.58 19.06
N GLY A 211 -12.43 -14.68 19.59
CA GLY A 211 -11.21 -15.32 19.13
C GLY A 211 -11.36 -16.02 17.78
N ILE A 212 -11.66 -17.31 17.83
CA ILE A 212 -11.50 -18.23 16.69
C ILE A 212 -12.52 -18.00 15.57
N LEU A 213 -13.76 -17.60 15.91
CA LEU A 213 -14.82 -17.32 14.95
C LEU A 213 -14.48 -16.08 14.13
N THR A 214 -14.05 -15.01 14.79
CA THR A 214 -13.64 -13.77 14.10
C THR A 214 -12.45 -14.03 13.19
N LEU A 215 -11.44 -14.75 13.68
CA LEU A 215 -10.26 -15.07 12.88
C LEU A 215 -10.60 -16.01 11.71
N GLY A 216 -11.47 -17.00 11.92
CA GLY A 216 -11.95 -17.89 10.88
C GLY A 216 -12.70 -17.15 9.77
N LYS A 217 -13.63 -16.27 10.13
CA LYS A 217 -14.37 -15.44 9.17
C LYS A 217 -13.45 -14.46 8.46
N ALA A 218 -12.49 -13.83 9.17
CA ALA A 218 -11.48 -12.96 8.56
C ALA A 218 -10.63 -13.72 7.53
N THR A 219 -10.20 -14.95 7.84
CA THR A 219 -9.48 -15.80 6.88
C THR A 219 -10.33 -16.15 5.66
N GLU A 220 -11.60 -16.51 5.86
CA GLU A 220 -12.53 -16.79 4.75
C GLU A 220 -12.67 -15.57 3.83
N ILE A 221 -12.95 -14.40 4.40
CA ILE A 221 -13.05 -13.13 3.66
C ILE A 221 -11.76 -12.90 2.90
N LEU A 222 -10.59 -12.98 3.55
CA LEU A 222 -9.29 -12.76 2.90
C LEU A 222 -9.01 -13.75 1.78
N SER A 223 -9.41 -15.02 1.92
CA SER A 223 -9.24 -16.05 0.88
C SER A 223 -10.08 -15.80 -0.37
N LYS A 224 -11.24 -15.15 -0.19
CA LYS A 224 -12.17 -14.78 -1.26
C LYS A 224 -11.94 -13.35 -1.76
N HIS A 225 -11.17 -12.56 -1.02
CA HIS A 225 -10.93 -11.16 -1.33
C HIS A 225 -10.03 -11.04 -2.56
N THR A 226 -10.58 -10.44 -3.60
CA THR A 226 -9.84 -10.06 -4.81
C THR A 226 -9.68 -8.54 -4.83
N GLU A 227 -8.82 -8.01 -5.70
CA GLU A 227 -8.59 -6.55 -5.78
C GLU A 227 -9.83 -5.74 -6.20
N ASN A 228 -10.90 -6.42 -6.64
CA ASN A 228 -12.20 -5.85 -6.99
C ASN A 228 -13.25 -6.01 -5.88
N SER A 229 -12.93 -6.68 -4.78
CA SER A 229 -13.86 -6.87 -3.66
C SER A 229 -14.02 -5.56 -2.88
N THR A 230 -15.24 -5.02 -2.84
CA THR A 230 -15.62 -3.99 -1.86
C THR A 230 -15.92 -4.66 -0.53
N LEU A 231 -15.33 -4.14 0.56
CA LEU A 231 -15.69 -4.48 1.94
C LEU A 231 -17.05 -3.87 2.30
#